data_AF-A0A9P6FIB4-F1
#
_entry.id   AF-A0A9P6FIB4-F1
#
_cell.length_a   1.000
_cell.length_b   1.000
_cell.length_c   1.000
_cell.angle_alpha   90.00
_cell.angle_beta   90.00
_cell.angle_gamma   90.00
#
_symmetry.space_group_name_H-M   'P 1'
#
loop_
_entity.id
_entity.type
_entity.pdbx_description
1 polymer ?
#
loop_
_entity_poly.entity_id
_entity_poly.type
_entity_poly.pdbx_seq_one_letter_code
_entity_poly.pdbx_strand_id
1 'polypeptide(L)'
;MATNSTTTFDLLPHNKHVDWESSETTFRMYVGYISLLFDIGVLTYHFTTPFHPKFYVKTARRRVLQLHILSGCLEIISCICAFYAEDPTNYAYAAAAFGAIAHVPTTFYQIPTVLGIKAFLVPSLSLVTALHGYFAINLVLNPTSFYYLLSTYLTVHIYAWSRVFFALYYRFKLFEGHRFSAAMLTSGTLLIPSVLGLRGNIGLISFVITSDIILRSMTSVEFWKSWTTEHPRELASNPGKKIVLEALITAAEISNTVESLSAQEPKDRYSRICATVMTANARNTSPREKAHAVFRAIDVNRDNELSVGEFKDFLIACGISTFEMEDKLMLEGLFQNRKLVTADDFCAWFTKNWIHTSSISVPRIPSTPRGQAKLVFETLDADGSGNLDLVELETLLTSWGLPHNEAAAYLKDHDKDQSGTIEFPEFYETMGTVWKFAIQSFIDEGKIRIEE
;
A
#
# COMPACT_ATOMS: atom_id res chain seq x y z
N MET A 1 -52.00 -16.40 28.14
CA MET A 1 -51.17 -16.28 29.35
C MET A 1 -49.72 -16.27 28.91
N ALA A 2 -49.10 -15.10 29.01
CA ALA A 2 -47.67 -14.92 28.72
C ALA A 2 -46.85 -15.54 29.86
N THR A 3 -45.92 -16.43 29.53
CA THR A 3 -44.88 -16.86 30.46
C THR A 3 -43.57 -16.22 30.04
N ASN A 4 -43.15 -15.22 30.82
CA ASN A 4 -41.86 -14.55 30.76
C ASN A 4 -40.72 -15.59 30.78
N SER A 5 -40.01 -15.76 29.67
CA SER A 5 -38.67 -16.33 29.68
C SER A 5 -37.68 -15.21 30.00
N THR A 6 -37.52 -14.93 31.28
CA THR A 6 -36.38 -14.16 31.78
C THR A 6 -35.09 -14.85 31.33
N THR A 7 -34.35 -14.20 30.43
CA THR A 7 -32.97 -14.51 30.10
C THR A 7 -32.13 -14.45 31.38
N THR A 8 -31.89 -15.61 31.96
CA THR A 8 -30.84 -15.79 32.97
C THR A 8 -29.51 -15.61 32.26
N PHE A 9 -28.75 -14.59 32.66
CA PHE A 9 -27.33 -14.54 32.35
C PHE A 9 -26.70 -15.73 33.07
N ASP A 10 -26.43 -16.81 32.33
CA ASP A 10 -25.89 -18.05 32.88
C ASP A 10 -24.53 -17.76 33.56
N LEU A 11 -24.54 -17.81 34.89
CA LEU A 11 -23.35 -17.81 35.72
C LEU A 11 -22.67 -19.18 35.55
N LEU A 12 -21.43 -19.18 35.05
CA LEU A 12 -20.67 -20.39 34.73
C LEU A 12 -20.44 -21.28 35.98
N PRO A 13 -20.76 -22.59 35.92
CA PRO A 13 -20.38 -23.52 36.97
C PRO A 13 -18.87 -23.82 36.95
N HIS A 14 -18.30 -23.91 38.14
CA HIS A 14 -16.87 -23.80 38.47
C HIS A 14 -15.86 -24.78 37.86
N ASN A 15 -16.17 -25.65 36.89
CA ASN A 15 -15.17 -26.65 36.42
C ASN A 15 -15.18 -27.04 34.93
N LYS A 16 -15.91 -26.33 34.05
CA LYS A 16 -15.79 -26.44 32.58
C LYS A 16 -16.24 -25.14 31.91
N HIS A 17 -15.34 -24.16 31.76
CA HIS A 17 -15.72 -22.84 31.22
C HIS A 17 -16.08 -22.85 29.73
N VAL A 18 -15.54 -23.81 28.96
CA VAL A 18 -15.91 -24.02 27.56
C VAL A 18 -16.92 -25.16 27.48
N ASP A 19 -18.14 -24.83 27.05
CA ASP A 19 -19.17 -25.82 26.75
C ASP A 19 -18.90 -26.50 25.41
N TRP A 20 -18.20 -27.63 25.46
CA TRP A 20 -17.92 -28.48 24.30
C TRP A 20 -19.11 -29.32 23.83
N GLU A 21 -20.22 -29.34 24.57
CA GLU A 21 -21.43 -30.05 24.16
C GLU A 21 -22.26 -29.20 23.20
N SER A 22 -22.19 -27.87 23.33
CA SER A 22 -22.74 -26.94 22.35
C SER A 22 -21.94 -26.97 21.05
N SER A 23 -22.62 -27.35 19.95
CA SER A 23 -22.05 -27.33 18.60
C SER A 23 -21.63 -25.92 18.17
N GLU A 24 -22.35 -24.89 18.61
CA GLU A 24 -22.05 -23.50 18.29
C GLU A 24 -20.77 -23.04 19.01
N THR A 25 -20.69 -23.29 20.32
CA THR A 25 -19.50 -22.96 21.12
C THR A 25 -18.27 -23.69 20.59
N THR A 26 -18.42 -24.99 20.31
CA THR A 26 -17.36 -25.83 19.74
C THR A 26 -16.85 -25.29 18.42
N PHE A 27 -17.75 -24.95 17.49
CA PHE A 27 -17.39 -24.36 16.20
C PHE A 27 -16.60 -23.05 16.37
N ARG A 28 -17.10 -22.15 17.22
CA ARG A 28 -16.46 -20.85 17.48
C ARG A 28 -15.07 -21.01 18.11
N MET A 29 -14.90 -21.97 19.03
CA MET A 29 -13.59 -22.27 19.62
C MET A 29 -12.60 -22.81 18.58
N TYR A 30 -13.03 -23.69 17.67
CA TYR A 30 -12.17 -24.15 16.57
C TYR A 30 -11.73 -23.02 15.64
N VAL A 31 -12.65 -22.10 15.29
CA VAL A 31 -12.30 -20.89 14.54
C VAL A 31 -11.24 -20.08 15.31
N GLY A 32 -11.40 -19.94 16.62
CA GLY A 32 -10.42 -19.30 17.51
C GLY A 32 -9.03 -19.95 17.45
N TYR A 33 -8.93 -21.28 17.60
CA TYR A 33 -7.63 -21.95 17.55
C TYR A 33 -6.97 -21.90 16.18
N ILE A 34 -7.73 -22.05 15.09
CA ILE A 34 -7.20 -21.89 13.73
C ILE A 34 -6.65 -20.47 13.56
N SER A 35 -7.39 -19.47 14.07
CA SER A 35 -6.94 -18.08 14.04
C SER A 35 -5.64 -17.87 14.83
N LEU A 36 -5.53 -18.46 16.02
CA LEU A 36 -4.31 -18.40 16.83
C LEU A 36 -3.09 -18.98 16.11
N LEU A 37 -3.26 -20.11 15.40
CA LEU A 37 -2.18 -20.69 14.59
C LEU A 37 -1.72 -19.71 13.49
N PHE A 38 -2.68 -19.01 12.86
CA PHE A 38 -2.36 -17.99 11.88
C PHE A 38 -1.69 -16.76 12.49
N ASP A 39 -2.10 -16.29 13.67
CA ASP A 39 -1.42 -15.21 14.37
C ASP A 39 0.03 -15.56 14.66
N ILE A 40 0.29 -16.77 15.16
CA ILE A 40 1.67 -17.24 15.40
C ILE A 40 2.47 -17.20 14.11
N GLY A 41 1.94 -17.74 13.00
CA GLY A 41 2.62 -17.71 11.70
C GLY A 41 2.89 -16.29 11.20
N VAL A 42 1.91 -15.38 11.32
CA VAL A 42 2.02 -13.97 10.92
C VAL A 42 3.03 -13.22 11.80
N LEU A 43 3.02 -13.45 13.10
CA LEU A 43 3.97 -12.88 14.06
C LEU A 43 5.39 -13.37 13.75
N THR A 44 5.58 -14.68 13.56
CA THR A 44 6.88 -15.26 13.18
C THR A 44 7.42 -14.61 11.90
N TYR A 45 6.59 -14.51 10.86
CA TYR A 45 6.97 -13.83 9.62
C TYR A 45 7.40 -12.38 9.87
N HIS A 46 6.65 -11.62 10.68
CA HIS A 46 6.96 -10.23 10.99
C HIS A 46 8.17 -10.03 11.92
N PHE A 47 8.56 -11.04 12.71
CA PHE A 47 9.81 -11.00 13.46
C PHE A 47 11.03 -11.25 12.57
N THR A 48 10.87 -11.98 11.47
CA THR A 48 11.94 -12.29 10.52
C THR A 48 12.03 -11.33 9.34
N THR A 49 10.93 -10.61 9.04
CA THR A 49 10.81 -9.73 7.87
C THR A 49 10.47 -8.30 8.32
N PRO A 50 11.23 -7.28 7.88
CA PRO A 50 10.97 -5.89 8.26
C PRO A 50 9.55 -5.43 7.89
N PHE A 51 8.99 -4.53 8.71
CA PHE A 51 7.65 -4.00 8.46
C PHE A 51 7.62 -3.13 7.20
N HIS A 52 6.41 -2.81 6.75
CA HIS A 52 6.24 -1.86 5.66
C HIS A 52 6.89 -0.51 6.02
N PRO A 53 7.63 0.14 5.11
CA PRO A 53 8.43 1.34 5.39
C PRO A 53 7.65 2.49 6.01
N LYS A 54 6.36 2.59 5.68
CA LYS A 54 5.44 3.57 6.26
C LYS A 54 5.46 3.66 7.77
N PHE A 55 5.78 2.58 8.48
CA PHE A 55 5.87 2.58 9.94
C PHE A 55 7.19 3.15 10.49
N TYR A 56 8.23 3.24 9.66
CA TYR A 56 9.54 3.75 10.05
C TYR A 56 9.72 5.24 9.74
N VAL A 57 8.88 5.80 8.86
CA VAL A 57 8.93 7.23 8.51
C VAL A 57 8.63 8.14 9.69
N LYS A 58 7.72 7.72 10.58
CA LYS A 58 7.42 8.46 11.81
C LYS A 58 7.67 7.59 13.02
N THR A 59 8.56 8.04 13.90
CA THR A 59 8.86 7.36 15.18
C THR A 59 7.61 7.11 16.03
N ALA A 60 6.65 8.05 16.02
CA ALA A 60 5.36 7.87 16.69
C ALA A 60 4.58 6.67 16.14
N ARG A 61 4.50 6.52 14.81
CA ARG A 61 3.79 5.42 14.14
C ARG A 61 4.43 4.06 14.46
N ARG A 62 5.77 4.01 14.52
CA ARG A 62 6.51 2.81 14.96
C ARG A 62 6.17 2.40 16.39
N ARG A 63 6.19 3.36 17.32
CA ARG A 63 5.87 3.10 18.74
C ARG A 63 4.43 2.63 18.92
N VAL A 64 3.48 3.25 18.21
CA VAL A 64 2.07 2.84 18.23
C VAL A 64 1.90 1.42 17.68
N LEU A 65 2.57 1.07 16.58
CA LEU A 65 2.55 -0.29 16.04
C LEU A 65 3.10 -1.31 17.04
N GLN A 66 4.21 -1.00 17.72
CA GLN A 66 4.77 -1.88 18.75
C GLN A 66 3.80 -2.08 19.91
N LEU A 67 3.19 -1.01 20.40
CA LEU A 67 2.16 -1.09 21.45
C LEU A 67 0.95 -1.90 20.99
N HIS A 68 0.50 -1.72 19.75
CA HIS A 68 -0.61 -2.46 19.16
C HIS A 68 -0.35 -3.97 19.13
N ILE A 69 0.82 -4.37 18.62
CA ILE A 69 1.22 -5.79 18.55
C ILE A 69 1.35 -6.37 19.96
N LEU A 70 2.05 -5.67 20.87
CA LEU A 70 2.26 -6.14 22.24
C LEU A 70 0.93 -6.29 22.99
N SER A 71 0.06 -5.29 22.93
CA SER A 71 -1.26 -5.34 23.57
C SER A 71 -2.14 -6.43 23.00
N GLY A 72 -2.16 -6.62 21.67
CA GLY A 72 -2.92 -7.71 21.05
C GLY A 72 -2.43 -9.09 21.46
N CYS A 73 -1.10 -9.29 21.56
CA CYS A 73 -0.54 -10.56 22.05
C CYS A 73 -0.94 -10.81 23.52
N LEU A 74 -0.82 -9.80 24.37
CA LEU A 74 -1.18 -9.90 25.79
C LEU A 74 -2.68 -10.12 25.99
N GLU A 75 -3.52 -9.51 25.16
CA GLU A 75 -4.96 -9.75 25.12
C GLU A 75 -5.29 -11.20 24.77
N ILE A 76 -4.72 -11.73 23.69
CA ILE A 76 -4.89 -13.13 23.26
C ILE A 76 -4.47 -14.10 24.37
N ILE A 77 -3.29 -13.88 24.98
CA ILE A 77 -2.79 -14.72 26.09
C ILE A 77 -3.75 -14.66 27.28
N SER A 78 -4.24 -13.46 27.62
CA SER A 78 -5.17 -13.27 28.74
C SER A 78 -6.50 -13.99 28.47
N CYS A 79 -7.03 -13.93 27.25
CA CYS A 79 -8.21 -14.70 26.86
C CYS A 79 -8.00 -16.21 27.00
N ILE A 80 -6.87 -16.73 26.53
CA ILE A 80 -6.53 -18.16 26.65
C ILE A 80 -6.46 -18.57 28.12
N CYS A 81 -5.77 -17.80 28.96
CA CYS A 81 -5.72 -18.07 30.39
C CYS A 81 -7.13 -18.05 31.02
N ALA A 82 -7.98 -17.09 30.64
CA ALA A 82 -9.35 -16.99 31.13
C ALA A 82 -10.21 -18.20 30.74
N PHE A 83 -10.03 -18.80 29.56
CA PHE A 83 -10.79 -19.99 29.17
C PHE A 83 -10.52 -21.23 30.03
N TYR A 84 -9.35 -21.30 30.68
CA TYR A 84 -8.89 -22.51 31.36
C TYR A 84 -8.58 -22.34 32.85
N ALA A 85 -8.52 -21.11 33.35
CA ALA A 85 -8.34 -20.85 34.76
C ALA A 85 -9.57 -21.28 35.57
N GLU A 86 -9.36 -21.73 36.82
CA GLU A 86 -10.48 -22.04 37.73
C GLU A 86 -11.35 -20.80 37.99
N ASP A 87 -10.71 -19.65 38.21
CA ASP A 87 -11.35 -18.33 38.24
C ASP A 87 -10.89 -17.48 37.02
N PRO A 88 -11.78 -17.22 36.05
CA PRO A 88 -11.45 -16.47 34.85
C PRO A 88 -11.35 -14.95 35.09
N THR A 89 -11.84 -14.46 36.23
CA THR A 89 -12.16 -13.03 36.46
C THR A 89 -10.97 -12.11 36.21
N ASN A 90 -9.81 -12.40 36.81
CA ASN A 90 -8.62 -11.55 36.67
C ASN A 90 -8.06 -11.56 35.25
N TYR A 91 -8.10 -12.70 34.58
CA TYR A 91 -7.64 -12.85 33.20
C TYR A 91 -8.58 -12.17 32.22
N ALA A 92 -9.89 -12.22 32.46
CA ALA A 92 -10.90 -11.50 31.69
C ALA A 92 -10.74 -9.97 31.84
N TYR A 93 -10.48 -9.47 33.05
CA TYR A 93 -10.14 -8.05 33.25
C TYR A 93 -8.86 -7.66 32.53
N ALA A 94 -7.83 -8.50 32.56
CA ALA A 94 -6.58 -8.25 31.84
C ALA A 94 -6.81 -8.19 30.32
N ALA A 95 -7.55 -9.17 29.76
CA ALA A 95 -7.91 -9.18 28.34
C ALA A 95 -8.67 -7.91 27.95
N ALA A 96 -9.71 -7.57 28.72
CA ALA A 96 -10.51 -6.38 28.50
C ALA A 96 -9.69 -5.08 28.59
N ALA A 97 -8.75 -4.98 29.53
CA ALA A 97 -7.89 -3.83 29.68
C ALA A 97 -6.92 -3.68 28.49
N PHE A 98 -6.25 -4.77 28.08
CA PHE A 98 -5.37 -4.74 26.91
C PHE A 98 -6.14 -4.38 25.63
N GLY A 99 -7.34 -4.95 25.44
CA GLY A 99 -8.22 -4.65 24.33
C GLY A 99 -8.69 -3.19 24.31
N ALA A 100 -9.42 -2.77 25.34
CA ALA A 100 -10.10 -1.47 25.37
C ALA A 100 -9.16 -0.27 25.51
N ILE A 101 -8.05 -0.41 26.26
CA ILE A 101 -7.17 0.73 26.59
C ILE A 101 -5.99 0.85 25.61
N ALA A 102 -5.49 -0.27 25.08
CA ALA A 102 -4.30 -0.26 24.22
C ALA A 102 -4.60 -0.73 22.80
N HIS A 103 -5.16 -1.93 22.61
CA HIS A 103 -5.29 -2.52 21.27
C HIS A 103 -6.29 -1.74 20.39
N VAL A 104 -7.48 -1.44 20.90
CA VAL A 104 -8.53 -0.70 20.18
C VAL A 104 -8.10 0.74 19.82
N PRO A 105 -7.59 1.57 20.76
CA PRO A 105 -7.16 2.93 20.43
C PRO A 105 -5.99 2.97 19.44
N THR A 106 -5.01 2.07 19.60
CA THR A 106 -3.89 1.98 18.65
C THR A 106 -4.35 1.49 17.27
N THR A 107 -5.39 0.67 17.19
CA THR A 107 -6.01 0.29 15.90
C THR A 107 -6.66 1.50 15.24
N PHE A 108 -7.50 2.26 15.95
CA PHE A 108 -8.12 3.48 15.41
C PHE A 108 -7.09 4.49 14.89
N TYR A 109 -5.99 4.68 15.61
CA TYR A 109 -4.90 5.54 15.16
C TYR A 109 -4.30 5.09 13.81
N GLN A 110 -4.27 3.78 13.55
CA GLN A 110 -3.67 3.21 12.35
C GLN A 110 -4.63 3.18 11.15
N ILE A 111 -5.95 3.15 11.35
CA ILE A 111 -6.96 3.05 10.27
C ILE A 111 -6.75 4.05 9.13
N PRO A 112 -6.49 5.36 9.36
CA PRO A 112 -6.29 6.33 8.26
C PRO A 112 -5.12 5.99 7.32
N THR A 113 -4.19 5.15 7.79
CA THR A 113 -2.98 4.73 7.06
C THR A 113 -3.16 3.43 6.29
N VAL A 114 -4.37 2.86 6.28
CA VAL A 114 -4.66 1.62 5.55
C VAL A 114 -4.46 1.82 4.04
N LEU A 115 -3.91 0.80 3.38
CA LEU A 115 -3.78 0.72 1.93
C LEU A 115 -5.09 0.17 1.32
N GLY A 116 -5.19 0.10 -0.01
CA GLY A 116 -6.38 -0.36 -0.73
C GLY A 116 -7.47 0.70 -0.89
N ILE A 117 -8.69 0.27 -1.21
CA ILE A 117 -9.85 1.13 -1.43
C ILE A 117 -10.36 1.66 -0.09
N LYS A 118 -10.06 2.93 0.21
CA LYS A 118 -10.38 3.55 1.50
C LYS A 118 -11.89 3.71 1.74
N ALA A 119 -12.68 3.91 0.67
CA ALA A 119 -14.14 3.98 0.73
C ALA A 119 -14.75 2.79 1.47
N PHE A 120 -14.29 1.58 1.16
CA PHE A 120 -14.75 0.38 1.84
C PHE A 120 -13.98 0.10 3.14
N LEU A 121 -12.66 0.24 3.12
CA LEU A 121 -11.79 -0.24 4.19
C LEU A 121 -11.88 0.60 5.46
N VAL A 122 -11.94 1.93 5.34
CA VAL A 122 -11.96 2.82 6.51
C VAL A 122 -13.24 2.61 7.32
N PRO A 123 -14.46 2.62 6.74
CA PRO A 123 -15.68 2.31 7.49
C PRO A 123 -15.67 0.89 8.04
N SER A 124 -15.27 -0.10 7.24
CA SER A 124 -15.28 -1.51 7.67
C SER A 124 -14.36 -1.75 8.88
N LEU A 125 -13.12 -1.26 8.82
CA LEU A 125 -12.18 -1.35 9.92
C LEU A 125 -12.66 -0.57 11.14
N SER A 126 -13.27 0.60 10.94
CA SER A 126 -13.80 1.40 12.05
C SER A 126 -14.92 0.67 12.78
N LEU A 127 -15.84 0.04 12.04
CA LEU A 127 -16.93 -0.74 12.63
C LEU A 127 -16.43 -1.97 13.37
N VAL A 128 -15.53 -2.76 12.76
CA VAL A 128 -14.97 -3.95 13.41
C VAL A 128 -14.18 -3.56 14.65
N THR A 129 -13.38 -2.50 14.59
CA THR A 129 -12.60 -2.01 15.74
C THR A 129 -13.52 -1.53 16.86
N ALA A 130 -14.60 -0.82 16.51
CA ALA A 130 -15.63 -0.41 17.47
C ALA A 130 -16.35 -1.63 18.09
N LEU A 131 -16.63 -2.66 17.29
CA LEU A 131 -17.26 -3.90 17.75
C LEU A 131 -16.34 -4.66 18.73
N HIS A 132 -15.04 -4.73 18.43
CA HIS A 132 -14.05 -5.31 19.34
C HIS A 132 -13.99 -4.52 20.66
N GLY A 133 -13.95 -3.19 20.59
CA GLY A 133 -14.03 -2.32 21.76
C GLY A 133 -15.33 -2.51 22.56
N TYR A 134 -16.47 -2.70 21.90
CA TYR A 134 -17.74 -3.00 22.54
C TYR A 134 -17.65 -4.29 23.37
N PHE A 135 -17.09 -5.37 22.81
CA PHE A 135 -16.94 -6.62 23.56
C PHE A 135 -15.94 -6.51 24.70
N ALA A 136 -14.80 -5.85 24.48
CA ALA A 136 -13.81 -5.63 25.54
C ALA A 136 -14.39 -4.81 26.71
N ILE A 137 -15.13 -3.72 26.42
CA ILE A 137 -15.78 -2.90 27.46
C ILE A 137 -16.85 -3.69 28.22
N ASN A 138 -17.69 -4.46 27.51
CA ASN A 138 -18.70 -5.28 28.18
C ASN A 138 -18.10 -6.45 28.98
N LEU A 139 -16.92 -6.93 28.59
CA LEU A 139 -16.16 -7.91 29.37
C LEU A 139 -15.66 -7.31 30.69
N VAL A 140 -15.31 -6.01 30.74
CA VAL A 140 -15.03 -5.33 32.03
C VAL A 140 -16.27 -5.36 32.94
N LEU A 141 -17.45 -5.11 32.37
CA LEU A 141 -18.69 -5.08 33.15
C LEU A 141 -19.16 -6.48 33.57
N ASN A 142 -18.77 -7.50 32.82
CA ASN A 142 -19.22 -8.89 32.99
C ASN A 142 -18.02 -9.85 32.83
N PRO A 143 -17.04 -9.84 33.74
CA PRO A 143 -15.76 -10.56 33.58
C PRO A 143 -15.91 -12.09 33.56
N THR A 144 -17.01 -12.63 34.08
CA THR A 144 -17.31 -14.06 34.07
C THR A 144 -18.13 -14.50 32.86
N SER A 145 -18.50 -13.58 31.96
CA SER A 145 -19.30 -13.91 30.79
C SER A 145 -18.45 -14.58 29.69
N PHE A 146 -18.69 -15.87 29.45
CA PHE A 146 -18.08 -16.60 28.34
C PHE A 146 -18.35 -15.94 26.98
N TYR A 147 -19.57 -15.42 26.75
CA TYR A 147 -19.93 -14.77 25.48
C TYR A 147 -19.02 -13.57 25.17
N TYR A 148 -18.91 -12.62 26.10
CA TYR A 148 -18.03 -11.45 25.94
C TYR A 148 -16.56 -11.84 25.85
N LEU A 149 -16.10 -12.82 26.63
CA LEU A 149 -14.72 -13.31 26.57
C LEU A 149 -14.39 -13.90 25.18
N LEU A 150 -15.22 -14.83 24.72
CA LEU A 150 -15.06 -15.47 23.40
C LEU A 150 -15.20 -14.46 22.25
N SER A 151 -16.10 -13.48 22.38
CA SER A 151 -16.29 -12.46 21.34
C SER A 151 -15.10 -11.50 21.26
N THR A 152 -14.52 -11.09 22.40
CA THR A 152 -13.26 -10.33 22.45
C THR A 152 -12.12 -11.13 21.83
N TYR A 153 -11.99 -12.41 22.17
CA TYR A 153 -11.00 -13.32 21.60
C TYR A 153 -11.13 -13.50 20.08
N LEU A 154 -12.35 -13.70 19.56
CA LEU A 154 -12.55 -13.88 18.11
C LEU A 154 -12.33 -12.58 17.31
N THR A 155 -12.66 -11.43 17.88
CA THR A 155 -12.56 -10.16 17.17
C THR A 155 -11.12 -9.65 17.05
N VAL A 156 -10.24 -9.93 18.01
CA VAL A 156 -8.81 -9.57 17.91
C VAL A 156 -8.10 -10.31 16.77
N HIS A 157 -8.58 -11.52 16.42
CA HIS A 157 -8.03 -12.36 15.36
C HIS A 157 -8.29 -11.89 13.92
N ILE A 158 -9.09 -10.84 13.70
CA ILE A 158 -9.48 -10.43 12.34
C ILE A 158 -8.28 -10.07 11.45
N TYR A 159 -7.24 -9.53 12.05
CA TYR A 159 -6.03 -9.15 11.35
C TYR A 159 -5.27 -10.36 10.81
N ALA A 160 -5.19 -11.48 11.54
CA ALA A 160 -4.49 -12.69 11.11
C ALA A 160 -5.02 -13.19 9.76
N TRP A 161 -6.35 -13.28 9.66
CA TRP A 161 -7.03 -13.71 8.44
C TRP A 161 -6.78 -12.79 7.26
N SER A 162 -6.67 -11.47 7.50
CA SER A 162 -6.32 -10.53 6.43
C SER A 162 -4.96 -10.82 5.80
N ARG A 163 -3.99 -11.31 6.59
CA ARG A 163 -2.67 -11.70 6.10
C ARG A 163 -2.69 -13.04 5.40
N VAL A 164 -3.44 -14.00 5.94
CA VAL A 164 -3.61 -15.32 5.32
C VAL A 164 -4.26 -15.19 3.94
N PHE A 165 -5.39 -14.50 3.84
CA PHE A 165 -6.05 -14.30 2.54
C PHE A 165 -5.19 -13.51 1.57
N PHE A 166 -4.45 -12.50 2.04
CA PHE A 166 -3.50 -11.79 1.20
C PHE A 166 -2.43 -12.74 0.62
N ALA A 167 -1.82 -13.58 1.47
CA ALA A 167 -0.82 -14.56 1.06
C ALA A 167 -1.39 -15.62 0.09
N LEU A 168 -2.62 -16.09 0.34
CA LEU A 168 -3.31 -17.01 -0.57
C LEU A 168 -3.58 -16.35 -1.93
N TYR A 169 -4.12 -15.14 -1.95
CA TYR A 169 -4.41 -14.42 -3.19
C TYR A 169 -3.14 -14.11 -3.98
N TYR A 170 -2.05 -13.80 -3.30
CA TYR A 170 -0.74 -13.67 -3.91
C TYR A 170 -0.28 -15.01 -4.54
N ARG A 171 -0.29 -16.11 -3.77
CA ARG A 171 0.20 -17.43 -4.20
C ARG A 171 -0.55 -18.00 -5.42
N PHE A 172 -1.84 -17.69 -5.52
CA PHE A 172 -2.72 -18.17 -6.59
C PHE A 172 -3.00 -17.10 -7.66
N LYS A 173 -2.33 -15.94 -7.60
CA LYS A 173 -2.53 -14.83 -8.53
C LYS A 173 -3.98 -14.37 -8.66
N LEU A 174 -4.73 -14.41 -7.55
CA LEU A 174 -6.11 -13.93 -7.50
C LEU A 174 -6.13 -12.41 -7.24
N PHE A 175 -7.17 -11.74 -7.72
CA PHE A 175 -7.45 -10.31 -7.49
C PHE A 175 -6.27 -9.37 -7.78
N GLU A 176 -5.54 -9.61 -8.87
CA GLU A 176 -4.44 -8.73 -9.30
C GLU A 176 -4.87 -7.25 -9.33
N GLY A 177 -4.02 -6.39 -8.77
CA GLY A 177 -4.31 -4.96 -8.61
C GLY A 177 -5.31 -4.60 -7.51
N HIS A 178 -5.98 -5.57 -6.86
CA HIS A 178 -6.99 -5.32 -5.79
C HIS A 178 -6.87 -6.29 -4.59
N ARG A 179 -5.74 -7.00 -4.49
CA ARG A 179 -5.52 -8.10 -3.53
C ARG A 179 -5.76 -7.68 -2.09
N PHE A 180 -5.32 -6.47 -1.74
CA PHE A 180 -5.39 -5.99 -0.36
C PHE A 180 -6.84 -5.79 0.07
N SER A 181 -7.63 -5.04 -0.71
CA SER A 181 -9.04 -4.83 -0.41
C SER A 181 -9.84 -6.15 -0.42
N ALA A 182 -9.56 -7.03 -1.39
CA ALA A 182 -10.20 -8.34 -1.46
C ALA A 182 -9.91 -9.21 -0.23
N ALA A 183 -8.66 -9.25 0.23
CA ALA A 183 -8.27 -10.01 1.42
C ALA A 183 -8.99 -9.49 2.67
N MET A 184 -9.04 -8.17 2.85
CA MET A 184 -9.73 -7.53 3.97
C MET A 184 -11.23 -7.83 3.98
N LEU A 185 -11.90 -7.74 2.83
CA LEU A 185 -13.32 -8.08 2.68
C LEU A 185 -13.58 -9.55 3.03
N THR A 186 -12.72 -10.46 2.54
CA THR A 186 -12.86 -11.90 2.80
C THR A 186 -12.70 -12.21 4.30
N SER A 187 -11.74 -11.57 4.97
CA SER A 187 -11.56 -11.72 6.42
C SER A 187 -12.78 -11.25 7.22
N GLY A 188 -13.31 -10.08 6.88
CA GLY A 188 -14.50 -9.54 7.54
C GLY A 188 -15.71 -10.44 7.37
N THR A 189 -15.97 -10.88 6.15
CA THR A 189 -17.11 -11.76 5.83
C THR A 189 -17.00 -13.15 6.46
N LEU A 190 -15.78 -13.64 6.71
CA LEU A 190 -15.53 -14.90 7.40
C LEU A 190 -15.72 -14.79 8.92
N LEU A 191 -15.13 -13.78 9.56
CA LEU A 191 -15.06 -13.71 11.02
C LEU A 191 -16.21 -12.97 11.68
N ILE A 192 -16.81 -11.96 11.06
CA ILE A 192 -17.95 -11.24 11.66
C ILE A 192 -19.13 -12.19 12.00
N PRO A 193 -19.48 -13.18 11.15
CA PRO A 193 -20.52 -14.16 11.48
C PRO A 193 -20.21 -15.05 12.67
N SER A 194 -18.93 -15.28 12.99
CA SER A 194 -18.53 -16.07 14.17
C SER A 194 -18.89 -15.41 15.51
N VAL A 195 -19.28 -14.12 15.46
CA VAL A 195 -19.62 -13.33 16.65
C VAL A 195 -21.06 -12.85 16.63
N LEU A 196 -21.53 -12.32 15.49
CA LEU A 196 -22.86 -11.72 15.35
C LEU A 196 -23.80 -12.50 14.41
N GLY A 197 -23.34 -13.64 13.88
CA GLY A 197 -24.04 -14.38 12.83
C GLY A 197 -24.25 -13.55 11.56
N LEU A 198 -25.25 -13.92 10.75
CA LEU A 198 -25.58 -13.25 9.49
C LEU A 198 -25.88 -11.75 9.67
N ARG A 199 -26.43 -11.36 10.82
CA ARG A 199 -26.77 -9.96 11.13
C ARG A 199 -25.53 -9.07 11.14
N GLY A 200 -24.36 -9.60 11.53
CA GLY A 200 -23.11 -8.86 11.50
C GLY A 200 -22.69 -8.45 10.10
N ASN A 201 -22.78 -9.37 9.12
CA ASN A 201 -22.44 -9.07 7.73
C ASN A 201 -23.42 -8.07 7.11
N ILE A 202 -24.72 -8.21 7.39
CA ILE A 202 -25.73 -7.23 6.95
C ILE A 202 -25.40 -5.86 7.55
N GLY A 203 -25.11 -5.80 8.85
CA GLY A 203 -24.72 -4.56 9.52
C GLY A 203 -23.46 -3.92 8.92
N LEU A 204 -22.43 -4.70 8.60
CA LEU A 204 -21.23 -4.21 7.94
C LEU A 204 -21.55 -3.59 6.58
N ILE A 205 -22.28 -4.31 5.73
CA ILE A 205 -22.64 -3.84 4.39
C ILE A 205 -23.47 -2.55 4.48
N SER A 206 -24.49 -2.53 5.34
CA SER A 206 -25.31 -1.34 5.57
C SER A 206 -24.49 -0.15 6.07
N PHE A 207 -23.53 -0.39 6.98
CA PHE A 207 -22.67 0.66 7.52
C PHE A 207 -21.73 1.26 6.47
N VAL A 208 -21.11 0.41 5.64
CA VAL A 208 -20.26 0.87 4.53
C VAL A 208 -21.08 1.71 3.56
N ILE A 209 -22.21 1.19 3.08
CA ILE A 209 -23.06 1.90 2.10
C ILE A 209 -23.52 3.26 2.66
N THR A 210 -23.95 3.29 3.92
CA THR A 210 -24.41 4.52 4.56
C THR A 210 -23.27 5.52 4.70
N SER A 211 -22.09 5.05 5.14
CA SER A 211 -20.88 5.89 5.27
C SER A 211 -20.45 6.47 3.93
N ASP A 212 -20.50 5.68 2.86
CA ASP A 212 -20.18 6.12 1.50
C ASP A 212 -21.17 7.17 0.98
N ILE A 213 -22.49 6.97 1.19
CA ILE A 213 -23.50 7.96 0.80
C ILE A 213 -23.26 9.30 1.50
N ILE A 214 -22.99 9.27 2.81
CA ILE A 214 -22.72 10.46 3.61
C ILE A 214 -21.43 11.14 3.14
N LEU A 215 -20.31 10.41 3.08
CA LEU A 215 -19.02 10.96 2.67
C LEU A 215 -19.07 11.55 1.26
N ARG A 216 -19.73 10.87 0.32
CA ARG A 216 -19.87 11.36 -1.05
C ARG A 216 -20.67 12.66 -1.14
N SER A 217 -21.63 12.88 -0.24
CA SER A 217 -22.39 14.12 -0.17
C SER A 217 -21.61 15.32 0.40
N MET A 218 -20.50 15.06 1.10
CA MET A 218 -19.73 16.06 1.83
C MET A 218 -18.35 16.35 1.21
N THR A 219 -17.99 15.68 0.12
CA THR A 219 -16.62 15.69 -0.42
C THR A 219 -16.59 16.01 -1.92
N SER A 220 -15.42 16.42 -2.43
CA SER A 220 -15.24 16.74 -3.85
C SER A 220 -15.14 15.47 -4.71
N VAL A 221 -15.33 15.62 -6.03
CA VAL A 221 -15.21 14.52 -6.99
C VAL A 221 -13.79 13.96 -7.02
N GLU A 222 -12.78 14.83 -6.91
CA GLU A 222 -11.36 14.46 -6.88
C GLU A 222 -11.02 13.67 -5.62
N PHE A 223 -11.54 14.12 -4.47
CA PHE A 223 -11.42 13.38 -3.22
C PHE A 223 -12.04 11.98 -3.37
N TRP A 224 -13.27 11.90 -3.89
CA TRP A 224 -13.97 10.64 -4.04
C TRP A 224 -13.27 9.66 -4.99
N LYS A 225 -12.72 10.15 -6.11
CA LYS A 225 -11.90 9.36 -7.04
C LYS A 225 -10.68 8.78 -6.32
N SER A 226 -9.96 9.59 -5.54
CA SER A 226 -8.83 9.11 -4.74
C SER A 226 -9.23 8.09 -3.66
N TRP A 227 -10.37 8.32 -3.00
CA TRP A 227 -10.89 7.51 -1.90
C TRP A 227 -11.38 6.12 -2.35
N THR A 228 -11.84 6.02 -3.61
CA THR A 228 -12.34 4.78 -4.23
C THR A 228 -11.31 4.03 -5.05
N THR A 229 -10.12 4.62 -5.29
CA THR A 229 -9.04 3.97 -6.02
C THR A 229 -8.31 2.97 -5.11
N GLU A 230 -7.94 1.79 -5.63
CA GLU A 230 -7.04 0.90 -4.91
C GLU A 230 -5.65 1.56 -4.82
N HIS A 231 -5.15 1.69 -3.60
CA HIS A 231 -3.74 1.97 -3.33
C HIS A 231 -3.05 0.64 -3.00
N PRO A 232 -2.52 -0.10 -4.00
CA PRO A 232 -2.12 -1.47 -3.77
C PRO A 232 -0.87 -1.53 -2.89
N ARG A 233 -0.74 -2.63 -2.13
CA ARG A 233 0.45 -2.90 -1.30
C ARG A 233 1.67 -3.34 -2.11
N GLU A 234 1.41 -3.94 -3.26
CA GLU A 234 2.37 -4.25 -4.31
C GLU A 234 2.06 -3.27 -5.42
N LEU A 235 3.03 -2.49 -5.91
CA LEU A 235 2.81 -1.77 -7.16
C LEU A 235 2.67 -2.84 -8.24
N ALA A 236 1.44 -3.18 -8.63
CA ALA A 236 1.24 -3.67 -9.98
C ALA A 236 1.76 -2.52 -10.85
N SER A 237 2.91 -2.75 -11.52
CA SER A 237 3.40 -1.87 -12.57
C SER A 237 2.20 -1.52 -13.43
N ASN A 238 1.67 -0.30 -13.35
CA ASN A 238 0.43 0.04 -14.03
C ASN A 238 0.70 -0.14 -15.52
N PRO A 239 0.16 -1.19 -16.18
CA PRO A 239 0.63 -1.58 -17.49
C PRO A 239 0.50 -0.43 -18.48
N GLY A 240 -0.56 0.38 -18.38
CA GLY A 240 -0.76 1.55 -19.25
C GLY A 240 0.35 2.61 -19.15
N LYS A 241 0.84 2.94 -17.95
CA LYS A 241 1.97 3.88 -17.80
C LYS A 241 3.29 3.29 -18.29
N LYS A 242 3.48 1.99 -18.08
CA LYS A 242 4.65 1.24 -18.54
C LYS A 242 4.65 1.08 -20.06
N ILE A 243 3.51 0.74 -20.66
CA ILE A 243 3.30 0.59 -22.11
C ILE A 243 3.52 1.91 -22.82
N VAL A 244 3.07 3.03 -22.27
CA VAL A 244 3.30 4.35 -22.88
C VAL A 244 4.78 4.72 -22.89
N LEU A 245 5.50 4.52 -21.77
CA LEU A 245 6.92 4.87 -21.72
C LEU A 245 7.78 3.85 -22.46
N GLU A 246 7.47 2.56 -22.37
CA GLU A 246 8.06 1.51 -23.21
C GLU A 246 7.72 1.76 -24.68
N ALA A 247 6.55 2.28 -25.06
CA ALA A 247 6.24 2.67 -26.43
C ALA A 247 6.98 3.94 -26.86
N LEU A 248 7.24 4.90 -25.96
CA LEU A 248 8.16 6.01 -26.22
C LEU A 248 9.60 5.52 -26.45
N ILE A 249 10.02 4.51 -25.69
CA ILE A 249 11.35 3.86 -25.80
C ILE A 249 11.43 2.97 -27.05
N THR A 250 10.41 2.17 -27.34
CA THR A 250 10.34 1.25 -28.48
C THR A 250 10.10 2.01 -29.79
N ALA A 251 9.32 3.10 -29.80
CA ALA A 251 9.32 4.06 -30.91
C ALA A 251 10.71 4.68 -31.11
N ALA A 252 11.50 4.78 -30.04
CA ALA A 252 12.91 5.13 -30.11
C ALA A 252 13.87 3.95 -30.39
N GLU A 253 13.42 2.70 -30.54
CA GLU A 253 14.26 1.54 -30.89
C GLU A 253 14.00 1.08 -32.33
N ILE A 254 12.75 1.12 -32.79
CA ILE A 254 12.31 0.65 -34.12
C ILE A 254 12.87 1.53 -35.26
N SER A 255 13.27 2.77 -35.01
CA SER A 255 13.83 3.64 -36.08
C SER A 255 15.23 3.21 -36.54
N ASN A 256 15.89 2.26 -35.88
CA ASN A 256 17.20 1.72 -36.30
C ASN A 256 17.16 0.99 -37.66
N THR A 257 15.98 0.81 -38.27
CA THR A 257 15.81 -0.01 -39.48
C THR A 257 15.49 0.76 -40.75
N VAL A 258 15.40 2.10 -40.74
CA VAL A 258 14.99 2.86 -41.93
C VAL A 258 16.14 3.70 -42.48
N GLU A 259 16.74 3.19 -43.55
CA GLU A 259 17.72 3.88 -44.37
C GLU A 259 17.04 4.79 -45.40
N SER A 260 17.61 5.99 -45.57
CA SER A 260 17.54 6.90 -46.73
C SER A 260 16.50 8.05 -46.81
N LEU A 261 17.08 9.27 -46.85
CA LEU A 261 16.85 10.41 -47.76
C LEU A 261 15.55 11.28 -47.73
N SER A 262 15.77 12.54 -47.33
CA SER A 262 15.26 13.84 -47.82
C SER A 262 13.77 14.09 -48.18
N ALA A 263 13.14 14.95 -47.35
CA ALA A 263 12.33 16.14 -47.68
C ALA A 263 10.81 16.14 -47.37
N GLN A 264 10.43 17.11 -46.50
CA GLN A 264 9.19 17.91 -46.44
C GLN A 264 7.88 17.39 -45.83
N GLU A 265 7.74 16.15 -45.33
CA GLU A 265 6.50 15.74 -44.63
C GLU A 265 6.63 15.61 -43.09
N PRO A 266 5.54 15.83 -42.32
CA PRO A 266 5.51 15.67 -40.85
C PRO A 266 6.06 14.31 -40.39
N LYS A 267 5.79 13.23 -41.12
CA LYS A 267 6.33 11.88 -40.84
C LYS A 267 7.87 11.82 -40.82
N ASP A 268 8.56 12.56 -41.70
CA ASP A 268 10.02 12.63 -41.74
C ASP A 268 10.63 13.54 -40.66
N ARG A 269 9.81 14.44 -40.10
CA ARG A 269 10.20 15.26 -38.94
C ARG A 269 10.24 14.41 -37.66
N TYR A 270 9.30 13.48 -37.49
CA TYR A 270 9.24 12.61 -36.31
C TYR A 270 10.31 11.51 -36.30
N SER A 271 10.75 11.01 -37.45
CA SER A 271 11.90 10.10 -37.53
C SER A 271 13.21 10.75 -37.03
N ARG A 272 13.39 12.07 -37.28
CA ARG A 272 14.53 12.86 -36.75
C ARG A 272 14.46 13.10 -35.24
N ILE A 273 13.25 13.28 -34.70
CA ILE A 273 12.98 13.38 -33.26
C ILE A 273 13.41 12.07 -32.58
N CYS A 274 12.97 10.93 -33.11
CA CYS A 274 13.38 9.61 -32.65
C CYS A 274 14.91 9.39 -32.77
N ALA A 275 15.55 9.82 -33.87
CA ALA A 275 17.01 9.71 -34.04
C ALA A 275 17.83 10.55 -33.02
N THR A 276 17.31 11.71 -32.60
CA THR A 276 17.94 12.58 -31.60
C THR A 276 17.84 11.99 -30.20
N VAL A 277 16.71 11.35 -29.88
CA VAL A 277 16.50 10.61 -28.62
C VAL A 277 17.39 9.36 -28.56
N MET A 278 17.61 8.67 -29.68
CA MET A 278 18.53 7.51 -29.77
C MET A 278 19.99 7.88 -29.53
N THR A 279 20.46 9.01 -30.07
CA THR A 279 21.84 9.46 -29.84
C THR A 279 22.06 9.90 -28.39
N ALA A 280 21.01 10.34 -27.70
CA ALA A 280 21.06 10.60 -26.26
C ALA A 280 21.13 9.28 -25.44
N ASN A 281 20.44 8.21 -25.86
CA ASN A 281 20.48 6.94 -25.12
C ASN A 281 21.81 6.17 -25.28
N ALA A 282 22.59 6.43 -26.35
CA ALA A 282 23.91 5.82 -26.60
C ALA A 282 25.06 6.46 -25.80
N ARG A 283 24.81 7.57 -25.09
CA ARG A 283 25.77 8.23 -24.20
C ARG A 283 25.25 8.05 -22.77
N ASN A 284 26.11 7.78 -21.80
CA ASN A 284 25.76 7.77 -20.37
C ASN A 284 25.30 9.18 -19.93
N THR A 285 24.10 9.60 -20.32
CA THR A 285 23.50 10.91 -20.03
C THR A 285 22.35 10.75 -19.05
N SER A 286 22.16 11.71 -18.17
CA SER A 286 21.13 11.66 -17.12
C SER A 286 19.70 11.65 -17.73
N PRO A 287 18.69 11.11 -17.05
CA PRO A 287 17.29 11.18 -17.51
C PRO A 287 16.83 12.61 -17.78
N ARG A 288 17.35 13.60 -17.05
CA ARG A 288 17.06 15.01 -17.31
C ARG A 288 17.58 15.47 -18.68
N GLU A 289 18.79 15.05 -19.05
CA GLU A 289 19.35 15.32 -20.39
C GLU A 289 18.55 14.61 -21.50
N LYS A 290 18.09 13.38 -21.23
CA LYS A 290 17.19 12.65 -22.13
C LYS A 290 15.83 13.36 -22.26
N ALA A 291 15.25 13.80 -21.16
CA ALA A 291 14.01 14.56 -21.14
C ALA A 291 14.13 15.88 -21.92
N HIS A 292 15.25 16.59 -21.79
CA HIS A 292 15.52 17.78 -22.60
C HIS A 292 15.69 17.46 -24.08
N ALA A 293 16.28 16.31 -24.43
CA ALA A 293 16.38 15.88 -25.82
C ALA A 293 15.00 15.59 -26.42
N VAL A 294 14.14 14.90 -25.67
CA VAL A 294 12.74 14.64 -26.05
C VAL A 294 11.96 15.96 -26.15
N PHE A 295 12.08 16.85 -25.16
CA PHE A 295 11.43 18.16 -25.15
C PHE A 295 11.73 18.95 -26.43
N ARG A 296 13.02 19.13 -26.76
CA ARG A 296 13.44 19.86 -27.97
C ARG A 296 12.98 19.21 -29.26
N ALA A 297 12.70 17.91 -29.20
CA ALA A 297 12.22 17.18 -30.34
C ALA A 297 10.72 17.45 -30.55
N ILE A 298 9.94 17.55 -29.47
CA ILE A 298 8.51 17.85 -29.52
C ILE A 298 8.24 19.35 -29.72
N ASP A 299 9.07 20.23 -29.17
CA ASP A 299 9.04 21.69 -29.36
C ASP A 299 9.52 22.05 -30.78
N VAL A 300 8.58 21.94 -31.71
CA VAL A 300 8.82 22.12 -33.15
C VAL A 300 8.93 23.59 -33.51
N ASN A 301 8.10 24.43 -32.89
CA ASN A 301 8.06 25.86 -33.17
C ASN A 301 9.23 26.62 -32.49
N ARG A 302 9.95 25.95 -31.58
CA ARG A 302 11.12 26.44 -30.83
C ARG A 302 10.78 27.65 -29.96
N ASP A 303 9.57 27.68 -29.41
CA ASP A 303 9.14 28.70 -28.47
C ASP A 303 9.59 28.40 -27.02
N ASN A 304 10.30 27.27 -26.80
CA ASN A 304 10.71 26.75 -25.50
C ASN A 304 9.53 26.44 -24.55
N GLU A 305 8.34 26.37 -25.11
CA GLU A 305 7.13 25.87 -24.49
C GLU A 305 6.63 24.67 -25.29
N LEU A 306 5.74 23.90 -24.69
CA LEU A 306 5.24 22.67 -25.29
C LEU A 306 3.73 22.74 -25.19
N SER A 307 3.06 22.83 -26.34
CA SER A 307 1.62 22.92 -26.43
C SER A 307 0.96 21.54 -26.38
N VAL A 308 -0.31 21.52 -25.97
CA VAL A 308 -1.16 20.29 -26.01
C VAL A 308 -1.18 19.69 -27.43
N GLY A 309 -1.15 20.54 -28.46
CA GLY A 309 -1.12 20.12 -29.86
C GLY A 309 0.17 19.38 -30.21
N GLU A 310 1.33 19.99 -29.94
CA GLU A 310 2.64 19.40 -30.24
C GLU A 310 2.84 18.06 -29.52
N PHE A 311 2.46 17.99 -28.24
CA PHE A 311 2.56 16.75 -27.48
C PHE A 311 1.62 15.66 -28.02
N LYS A 312 0.39 16.02 -28.37
CA LYS A 312 -0.58 15.06 -28.92
C LYS A 312 -0.16 14.55 -30.30
N ASP A 313 0.34 15.42 -31.16
CA ASP A 313 0.83 15.05 -32.49
C ASP A 313 2.03 14.10 -32.38
N PHE A 314 2.91 14.34 -31.41
CA PHE A 314 4.00 13.42 -31.08
C PHE A 314 3.49 12.04 -30.61
N LEU A 315 2.50 11.97 -29.72
CA LEU A 315 1.93 10.70 -29.26
C LEU A 315 1.25 9.90 -30.39
N ILE A 316 0.54 10.58 -31.30
CA ILE A 316 -0.06 9.95 -32.48
C ILE A 316 1.04 9.43 -33.41
N ALA A 317 2.08 10.22 -33.64
CA ALA A 317 3.19 9.86 -34.52
C ALA A 317 4.00 8.65 -34.01
N CYS A 318 4.15 8.51 -32.69
CA CYS A 318 4.77 7.34 -32.06
C CYS A 318 3.86 6.10 -32.04
N GLY A 319 2.61 6.19 -32.52
CA GLY A 319 1.64 5.08 -32.49
C GLY A 319 1.12 4.78 -31.08
N ILE A 320 1.29 5.71 -30.14
CA ILE A 320 0.90 5.57 -28.73
C ILE A 320 -0.58 5.93 -28.54
N SER A 321 -1.06 6.95 -29.25
CA SER A 321 -2.43 7.45 -29.14
C SER A 321 -3.30 6.97 -30.30
N THR A 322 -4.41 6.30 -29.96
CA THR A 322 -5.56 6.04 -30.86
C THR A 322 -6.81 6.80 -30.41
N PHE A 323 -6.69 7.75 -29.48
CA PHE A 323 -7.75 8.51 -28.80
C PHE A 323 -8.55 7.74 -27.73
N GLU A 324 -7.86 7.01 -26.85
CA GLU A 324 -8.47 6.32 -25.71
C GLU A 324 -8.34 7.11 -24.38
N MET A 325 -8.94 6.61 -23.29
CA MET A 325 -9.01 7.30 -21.99
C MET A 325 -7.64 7.57 -21.35
N GLU A 326 -6.62 6.80 -21.74
CA GLU A 326 -5.23 6.92 -21.26
C GLU A 326 -4.55 8.21 -21.77
N ASP A 327 -4.88 8.65 -22.99
CA ASP A 327 -4.36 9.88 -23.60
C ASP A 327 -4.75 11.12 -22.79
N LYS A 328 -5.98 11.12 -22.24
CA LYS A 328 -6.47 12.20 -21.37
C LYS A 328 -5.70 12.27 -20.06
N LEU A 329 -5.35 11.13 -19.47
CA LEU A 329 -4.62 11.11 -18.18
C LEU A 329 -3.18 11.62 -18.33
N MET A 330 -2.52 11.33 -19.45
CA MET A 330 -1.21 11.90 -19.76
C MET A 330 -1.26 13.41 -19.96
N LEU A 331 -2.23 13.87 -20.76
CA LEU A 331 -2.43 15.29 -21.01
C LEU A 331 -2.79 16.03 -19.72
N GLU A 332 -3.71 15.49 -18.91
CA GLU A 332 -4.03 16.04 -17.60
C GLU A 332 -2.80 16.05 -16.66
N GLY A 333 -1.97 15.01 -16.70
CA GLY A 333 -0.79 14.89 -15.83
C GLY A 333 0.34 15.88 -16.16
N LEU A 334 0.66 16.07 -17.45
CA LEU A 334 1.69 17.01 -17.89
C LEU A 334 1.19 18.46 -17.80
N PHE A 335 0.00 18.71 -18.36
CA PHE A 335 -0.50 20.07 -18.51
C PHE A 335 -1.21 20.59 -17.26
N GLN A 336 -1.85 19.75 -16.44
CA GLN A 336 -2.57 20.16 -15.22
C GLN A 336 -3.53 21.34 -15.48
N ASN A 337 -4.36 21.22 -16.53
CA ASN A 337 -5.26 22.27 -17.05
C ASN A 337 -4.58 23.50 -17.71
N ARG A 338 -3.25 23.51 -17.83
CA ARG A 338 -2.53 24.51 -18.64
C ARG A 338 -2.64 24.17 -20.12
N LYS A 339 -2.41 25.16 -20.99
CA LYS A 339 -2.34 24.93 -22.46
C LYS A 339 -0.92 24.73 -22.97
N LEU A 340 0.05 25.18 -22.17
CA LEU A 340 1.48 25.25 -22.46
C LEU A 340 2.23 24.80 -21.21
N VAL A 341 3.35 24.10 -21.40
CA VAL A 341 4.27 23.70 -20.33
C VAL A 341 5.70 24.04 -20.72
N THR A 342 6.51 24.43 -19.74
CA THR A 342 7.91 24.78 -19.99
C THR A 342 8.80 23.53 -20.13
N ALA A 343 10.04 23.73 -20.59
CA ALA A 343 11.05 22.67 -20.60
C ALA A 343 11.28 22.03 -19.23
N ASP A 344 11.30 22.84 -18.16
CA ASP A 344 11.48 22.33 -16.80
C ASP A 344 10.25 21.56 -16.31
N ASP A 345 9.03 22.02 -16.61
CA ASP A 345 7.80 21.29 -16.32
C ASP A 345 7.79 19.91 -17.00
N PHE A 346 8.16 19.88 -18.30
CA PHE A 346 8.23 18.64 -19.06
C PHE A 346 9.33 17.73 -18.53
N CYS A 347 10.51 18.25 -18.21
CA CYS A 347 11.60 17.45 -17.68
C CYS A 347 11.26 16.88 -16.30
N ALA A 348 10.64 17.66 -15.43
CA ALA A 348 10.14 17.19 -14.14
C ALA A 348 9.08 16.10 -14.33
N TRP A 349 8.10 16.31 -15.22
CA TRP A 349 7.07 15.32 -15.52
C TRP A 349 7.64 14.04 -16.14
N PHE A 350 8.53 14.17 -17.12
CA PHE A 350 9.16 13.07 -17.84
C PHE A 350 10.02 12.26 -16.88
N THR A 351 10.87 12.90 -16.09
CA THR A 351 11.72 12.23 -15.10
C THR A 351 10.87 11.55 -14.03
N LYS A 352 9.84 12.23 -13.49
CA LYS A 352 8.89 11.65 -12.53
C LYS A 352 8.16 10.41 -13.05
N ASN A 353 7.78 10.39 -14.33
CA ASN A 353 7.13 9.22 -14.93
C ASN A 353 8.12 8.16 -15.44
N TRP A 354 9.36 8.55 -15.77
CA TRP A 354 10.49 7.68 -16.12
C TRP A 354 10.95 6.82 -14.94
N ILE A 355 10.96 7.41 -13.73
CA ILE A 355 11.23 6.74 -12.44
C ILE A 355 10.39 5.47 -12.24
N HIS A 356 9.22 5.37 -12.89
CA HIS A 356 8.33 4.21 -12.73
C HIS A 356 8.60 3.04 -13.70
N THR A 357 9.53 3.17 -14.65
CA THR A 357 9.65 2.21 -15.76
C THR A 357 11.07 1.71 -16.03
N SER A 358 12.09 2.42 -15.56
CA SER A 358 13.47 1.94 -15.63
C SER A 358 13.63 0.70 -14.74
N SER A 359 13.70 -0.48 -15.36
CA SER A 359 14.12 -1.69 -14.68
C SER A 359 15.62 -1.87 -14.82
N ILE A 360 16.31 -2.11 -13.70
CA ILE A 360 17.72 -2.46 -13.67
C ILE A 360 17.82 -3.98 -13.77
N SER A 361 18.54 -4.47 -14.79
CA SER A 361 18.93 -5.87 -14.89
C SER A 361 20.23 -6.08 -14.13
N VAL A 362 20.26 -7.11 -13.29
CA VAL A 362 21.47 -7.53 -12.57
C VAL A 362 21.72 -9.02 -12.79
N PRO A 363 22.99 -9.46 -12.95
CA PRO A 363 23.30 -10.87 -13.13
C PRO A 363 22.99 -11.70 -11.87
N ARG A 364 23.04 -11.05 -10.70
CA ARG A 364 22.60 -11.63 -9.43
C ARG A 364 22.34 -10.54 -8.40
N ILE A 365 21.45 -10.81 -7.46
CA ILE A 365 21.25 -9.93 -6.30
C ILE A 365 22.53 -9.94 -5.46
N PRO A 366 23.07 -8.77 -5.06
CA PRO A 366 24.20 -8.70 -4.16
C PRO A 366 23.94 -9.45 -2.84
N SER A 367 24.90 -10.25 -2.40
CA SER A 367 24.79 -11.03 -1.15
C SER A 367 25.08 -10.19 0.10
N THR A 368 25.76 -9.06 -0.04
CA THR A 368 26.14 -8.20 1.09
C THR A 368 25.06 -7.14 1.36
N PRO A 369 24.78 -6.80 2.63
CA PRO A 369 23.83 -5.74 2.98
C PRO A 369 24.16 -4.41 2.31
N ARG A 370 25.45 -4.04 2.25
CA ARG A 370 25.90 -2.82 1.57
C ARG A 370 25.65 -2.86 0.07
N GLY A 371 25.84 -4.01 -0.58
CA GLY A 371 25.54 -4.18 -2.00
C GLY A 371 24.04 -4.12 -2.30
N GLN A 372 23.21 -4.71 -1.42
CA GLN A 372 21.75 -4.64 -1.53
C GLN A 372 21.25 -3.20 -1.36
N ALA A 373 21.74 -2.50 -0.34
CA ALA A 373 21.43 -1.09 -0.14
C ALA A 373 21.86 -0.24 -1.32
N LYS A 374 23.04 -0.52 -1.90
CA LYS A 374 23.54 0.20 -3.06
C LYS A 374 22.67 -0.02 -4.29
N LEU A 375 22.25 -1.26 -4.56
CA LEU A 375 21.35 -1.56 -5.66
C LEU A 375 20.01 -0.83 -5.51
N VAL A 376 19.45 -0.79 -4.30
CA VAL A 376 18.23 -0.02 -4.04
C VAL A 376 18.47 1.48 -4.24
N PHE A 377 19.57 2.01 -3.71
CA PHE A 377 19.93 3.42 -3.86
C PHE A 377 20.05 3.81 -5.34
N GLU A 378 20.78 3.03 -6.14
CA GLU A 378 20.92 3.24 -7.59
C GLU A 378 19.59 3.06 -8.34
N THR A 379 18.64 2.29 -7.79
CA THR A 379 17.28 2.18 -8.36
C THR A 379 16.40 3.40 -8.01
N LEU A 380 16.71 4.09 -6.90
CA LEU A 380 15.98 5.26 -6.41
C LEU A 380 16.53 6.58 -6.96
N ASP A 381 17.86 6.68 -7.07
CA ASP A 381 18.65 7.77 -7.66
C ASP A 381 18.46 7.71 -9.17
N ALA A 382 17.30 8.18 -9.59
CA ALA A 382 16.86 8.03 -10.95
C ALA A 382 17.66 8.93 -11.86
N ASP A 383 17.98 10.14 -11.39
CA ASP A 383 18.75 11.10 -12.16
C ASP A 383 20.25 10.80 -12.22
N GLY A 384 20.72 9.86 -11.38
CA GLY A 384 22.12 9.42 -11.33
C GLY A 384 23.04 10.47 -10.72
N SER A 385 22.49 11.40 -9.93
CA SER A 385 23.23 12.46 -9.27
C SER A 385 24.18 11.93 -8.19
N GLY A 386 23.96 10.70 -7.72
CA GLY A 386 24.70 10.08 -6.63
C GLY A 386 24.12 10.38 -5.25
N ASN A 387 23.03 11.15 -5.18
CA ASN A 387 22.33 11.56 -3.96
C ASN A 387 20.81 11.45 -4.17
N LEU A 388 20.03 11.15 -3.13
CA LEU A 388 18.57 11.12 -3.21
C LEU A 388 17.97 12.46 -2.84
N ASP A 389 17.24 13.09 -3.76
CA ASP A 389 16.58 14.36 -3.50
C ASP A 389 15.18 14.20 -2.87
N LEU A 390 14.53 15.32 -2.53
CA LEU A 390 13.18 15.31 -1.97
C LEU A 390 12.15 14.69 -2.91
N VAL A 391 12.29 14.87 -4.22
CA VAL A 391 11.33 14.37 -5.23
C VAL A 391 11.44 12.86 -5.36
N GLU A 392 12.65 12.31 -5.33
CA GLU A 392 12.91 10.87 -5.36
C GLU A 392 12.41 10.19 -4.08
N LEU A 393 12.64 10.82 -2.92
CA LEU A 393 12.08 10.36 -1.65
C LEU A 393 10.56 10.48 -1.61
N GLU A 394 9.96 11.58 -2.08
CA GLU A 394 8.52 11.74 -2.20
C GLU A 394 7.92 10.64 -3.08
N THR A 395 8.57 10.33 -4.19
CA THR A 395 8.14 9.30 -5.12
C THR A 395 8.17 7.93 -4.46
N LEU A 396 9.25 7.60 -3.73
CA LEU A 396 9.36 6.36 -2.96
C LEU A 396 8.27 6.27 -1.88
N LEU A 397 8.13 7.28 -1.02
CA LEU A 397 7.21 7.23 0.10
C LEU A 397 5.75 7.22 -0.38
N THR A 398 5.44 7.97 -1.42
CA THR A 398 4.11 7.94 -2.06
C THR A 398 3.82 6.58 -2.65
N SER A 399 4.81 5.92 -3.28
CA SER A 399 4.64 4.55 -3.79
C SER A 399 4.30 3.55 -2.68
N TRP A 400 4.65 3.89 -1.44
CA TRP A 400 4.34 3.14 -0.21
C TRP A 400 3.06 3.62 0.50
N GLY A 401 2.24 4.43 -0.18
CA GLY A 401 0.97 4.93 0.33
C GLY A 401 1.10 5.94 1.48
N LEU A 402 2.25 6.60 1.58
CA LEU A 402 2.45 7.70 2.52
C LEU A 402 2.05 9.05 1.90
N PRO A 403 1.61 10.01 2.71
CA PRO A 403 1.38 11.38 2.26
C PRO A 403 2.69 12.05 1.79
N HIS A 404 2.64 12.86 0.72
CA HIS A 404 3.81 13.57 0.18
C HIS A 404 4.51 14.43 1.23
N ASN A 405 3.74 15.10 2.10
CA ASN A 405 4.29 15.96 3.14
C ASN A 405 5.08 15.22 4.25
N GLU A 406 5.10 13.88 4.25
CA GLU A 406 5.95 13.11 5.16
C GLU A 406 7.40 12.99 4.65
N ALA A 407 7.66 13.17 3.34
CA ALA A 407 8.99 13.03 2.76
C ALA A 407 9.97 14.12 3.21
N ALA A 408 9.52 15.37 3.33
CA ALA A 408 10.36 16.46 3.81
C ALA A 408 10.82 16.25 5.25
N ALA A 409 9.94 15.72 6.11
CA ALA A 409 10.31 15.35 7.48
C ALA A 409 11.27 14.16 7.49
N TYR A 410 11.06 13.20 6.60
CA TYR A 410 11.90 12.02 6.47
C TYR A 410 13.32 12.36 6.00
N LEU A 411 13.45 13.20 4.97
CA LEU A 411 14.72 13.75 4.50
C LEU A 411 15.46 14.42 5.67
N LYS A 412 14.80 15.33 6.39
CA LYS A 412 15.39 16.03 7.53
C LYS A 412 15.88 15.13 8.67
N ASP A 413 15.20 14.02 8.93
CA ASP A 413 15.59 13.09 10.01
C ASP A 413 16.85 12.27 9.66
N HIS A 414 17.09 12.08 8.36
CA HIS A 414 18.11 11.19 7.81
C HIS A 414 19.32 11.93 7.20
N ASP A 415 19.14 13.16 6.73
CA ASP A 415 20.17 14.11 6.26
C ASP A 415 20.95 14.66 7.46
N LYS A 416 22.14 14.10 7.73
CA LYS A 416 22.96 14.42 8.90
C LYS A 416 23.81 15.65 8.69
N ASP A 417 24.26 15.86 7.46
CA ASP A 417 25.12 16.97 7.10
C ASP A 417 24.34 18.22 6.64
N GLN A 418 23.01 18.11 6.52
CA GLN A 418 22.09 19.15 6.05
C GLN A 418 22.38 19.59 4.62
N SER A 419 22.82 18.66 3.77
CA SER A 419 23.05 18.88 2.35
C SER A 419 21.76 19.16 1.56
N GLY A 420 20.60 18.78 2.12
CA GLY A 420 19.31 18.84 1.44
C GLY A 420 19.03 17.63 0.54
N THR A 421 19.91 16.63 0.57
CA THR A 421 19.81 15.35 -0.15
C THR A 421 20.26 14.21 0.77
N ILE A 422 20.00 12.95 0.40
CA ILE A 422 20.53 11.79 1.13
C ILE A 422 21.66 11.14 0.33
N GLU A 423 22.84 11.11 0.91
CA GLU A 423 24.00 10.46 0.30
C GLU A 423 24.00 8.95 0.58
N PHE A 424 24.70 8.15 -0.24
CA PHE A 424 24.74 6.70 -0.03
C PHE A 424 25.18 6.26 1.39
N PRO A 425 26.20 6.87 2.03
CA PRO A 425 26.56 6.54 3.41
C PRO A 425 25.39 6.72 4.38
N GLU A 426 24.68 7.85 4.29
CA GLU A 426 23.52 8.17 5.12
C GLU A 426 22.36 7.21 4.87
N PHE A 427 22.11 6.90 3.60
CA PHE A 427 21.10 5.92 3.19
C PHE A 427 21.38 4.54 3.78
N TYR A 428 22.63 4.07 3.69
CA TYR A 428 23.00 2.76 4.21
C TYR A 428 22.87 2.69 5.73
N GLU A 429 23.39 3.69 6.45
CA GLU A 429 23.49 3.70 7.90
C GLU A 429 22.16 4.01 8.59
N THR A 430 21.40 4.96 8.05
CA THR A 430 20.21 5.49 8.73
C THR A 430 18.91 4.96 8.16
N MET A 431 18.89 4.53 6.89
CA MET A 431 17.68 4.05 6.19
C MET A 431 17.63 2.52 6.05
N GLY A 432 18.25 1.81 6.99
CA GLY A 432 18.30 0.35 7.12
C GLY A 432 16.98 -0.39 6.83
N THR A 433 15.87 0.15 7.32
CA THR A 433 14.55 -0.47 7.18
C THR A 433 13.93 -0.24 5.81
N VAL A 434 14.27 0.88 5.16
CA VAL A 434 13.80 1.26 3.83
C VAL A 434 14.42 0.34 2.80
N TRP A 435 15.76 0.27 2.73
CA TRP A 435 16.40 -0.50 1.66
C TRP A 435 16.25 -2.02 1.80
N LYS A 436 16.15 -2.55 3.03
CA LYS A 436 15.84 -3.97 3.26
C LYS A 436 14.46 -4.37 2.75
N PHE A 437 13.50 -3.45 2.81
CA PHE A 437 12.16 -3.68 2.28
C PHE A 437 12.12 -3.43 0.77
N ALA A 438 12.70 -2.31 0.33
CA ALA A 438 12.66 -1.86 -1.05
C ALA A 438 13.27 -2.88 -2.02
N ILE A 439 14.34 -3.60 -1.62
CA ILE A 439 14.95 -4.59 -2.50
C ILE A 439 13.96 -5.68 -2.93
N GLN A 440 13.19 -6.24 -2.00
CA GLN A 440 12.20 -7.26 -2.32
C GLN A 440 11.03 -6.65 -3.10
N SER A 441 10.56 -5.47 -2.68
CA SER A 441 9.51 -4.72 -3.38
C SER A 441 9.87 -4.48 -4.84
N PHE A 442 11.11 -4.06 -5.12
CA PHE A 442 11.57 -3.75 -6.47
C PHE A 442 11.75 -5.00 -7.33
N ILE A 443 12.11 -6.14 -6.74
CA ILE A 443 12.13 -7.43 -7.45
C ILE A 443 10.71 -7.84 -7.81
N ASP A 444 9.78 -7.80 -6.83
CA ASP A 444 8.39 -8.19 -7.02
C ASP A 444 7.67 -7.28 -8.04
N GLU A 445 8.05 -6.00 -8.08
CA GLU A 445 7.58 -5.00 -9.05
C GLU A 445 8.24 -5.14 -10.44
N GLY A 446 9.29 -5.95 -10.57
CA GLY A 446 10.07 -6.08 -11.81
C GLY A 446 10.94 -4.86 -12.15
N LYS A 447 11.18 -3.97 -11.18
CA LYS A 447 12.16 -2.87 -11.25
C LYS A 447 13.60 -3.39 -11.13
N ILE A 448 13.81 -4.49 -10.41
CA ILE A 448 15.07 -5.22 -10.42
C ILE A 448 14.79 -6.57 -11.09
N ARG A 449 15.43 -6.82 -12.24
CA ARG A 449 15.33 -8.09 -12.96
C ARG A 449 16.63 -8.86 -12.81
N ILE A 450 16.52 -10.16 -12.56
CA ILE A 450 17.68 -11.06 -12.57
C ILE A 450 17.83 -11.55 -14.00
N GLU A 451 19.01 -11.33 -14.61
CA GLU A 451 19.32 -11.86 -15.94
C GLU A 451 19.25 -13.39 -15.90
N GLU A 452 18.50 -13.99 -16.82
CA GLU A 452 18.33 -15.45 -16.94
C GLU A 452 19.59 -16.16 -17.43
#